data_AF-A0A2U3B235-F1
#
_entry.id   AF-A0A2U3B235-F1
#
_cell.length_a   1.000
_cell.length_b   1.000
_cell.length_c   1.000
_cell.angle_alpha   90.00
_cell.angle_beta   90.00
_cell.angle_gamma   90.00
#
_symmetry.space_group_name_H-M   'P 1'
#
loop_
_entity.id
_entity.type
_entity.pdbx_description
1 polymer ?
#
loop_
_entity_poly.entity_id
_entity_poly.type
_entity_poly.pdbx_seq_one_letter_code
_entity_poly.pdbx_strand_id
1 'polypeptide(L)' 'MNFKTIIAIILILLIVTFTIQNTEVVTIKFLAFDISMSRVLVILGCFLLGLLSGVLLSYRRNIKKGKDQV' A
#
# COMPACT_ATOMS: atom_id res chain seq x y z
N MET A 1 -7.74 -6.76 -29.98
CA MET A 1 -6.89 -6.55 -28.80
C MET A 1 -7.11 -7.71 -27.85
N ASN A 2 -6.05 -8.36 -27.35
CA ASN A 2 -6.21 -9.51 -26.47
C ASN A 2 -6.78 -9.09 -25.11
N PHE A 3 -7.56 -9.96 -24.46
CA PHE A 3 -8.18 -9.67 -23.15
C PHE A 3 -7.18 -9.20 -22.09
N LYS A 4 -5.98 -9.79 -22.08
CA LYS A 4 -4.87 -9.38 -21.21
C LYS A 4 -4.44 -7.93 -21.44
N THR A 5 -4.39 -7.50 -22.71
CA THR A 5 -4.03 -6.12 -23.08
C THR A 5 -5.13 -5.14 -22.67
N ILE A 6 -6.41 -5.51 -22.81
CA ILE A 6 -7.55 -4.70 -22.34
C ILE A 6 -7.45 -4.49 -20.82
N ILE A 7 -7.25 -5.56 -20.05
CA ILE A 7 -7.08 -5.46 -18.59
C ILE A 7 -5.89 -4.58 -18.22
N ALA A 8 -4.74 -4.74 -18.90
CA ALA A 8 -3.55 -3.94 -18.62
C ALA A 8 -3.81 -2.45 -18.84
N ILE A 9 -4.48 -2.07 -19.93
CA ILE A 9 -4.82 -0.68 -20.22
C ILE A 9 -5.78 -0.12 -19.17
N ILE A 10 -6.81 -0.88 -18.78
CA ILE A 10 -7.74 -0.47 -17.73
C ILE A 10 -7.01 -0.25 -16.40
N LEU A 11 -6.10 -1.15 -16.03
CA LEU A 11 -5.30 -1.02 -14.81
C LEU A 11 -4.41 0.22 -14.85
N ILE A 12 -3.74 0.49 -15.98
CA ILE A 12 -2.91 1.69 -16.14
C ILE A 12 -3.76 2.95 -16.00
N LEU A 13 -4.91 3.02 -16.69
CA LEU A 13 -5.83 4.16 -16.59
C LEU A 13 -6.33 4.36 -15.16
N LEU A 14 -6.64 3.28 -14.45
CA LEU A 14 -7.06 3.32 -13.06
C LEU A 14 -5.95 3.88 -12.15
N ILE A 15 -4.71 3.40 -12.31
CA ILE A 15 -3.56 3.89 -11.53
C ILE A 15 -3.30 5.38 -11.80
N VAL A 16 -3.32 5.79 -13.06
CA VAL A 16 -3.10 7.20 -13.45
C VAL A 16 -4.20 8.09 -12.87
N THR A 17 -5.45 7.69 -13.05
CA THR A 17 -6.61 8.43 -12.54
C THR A 17 -6.58 8.54 -11.02
N PHE A 18 -6.31 7.42 -10.33
CA PHE A 18 -6.14 7.40 -8.88
C PHE A 18 -5.04 8.36 -8.42
N THR A 19 -3.90 8.38 -9.12
CA THR A 19 -2.77 9.23 -8.76
C THR A 19 -3.13 10.71 -8.89
N ILE A 20 -3.69 11.11 -10.03
CA ILE A 20 -4.08 12.50 -10.29
C ILE A 20 -5.13 12.96 -9.29
N GLN A 21 -6.18 12.15 -9.04
CA GLN A 21 -7.24 12.50 -8.10
C GLN A 21 -6.78 12.64 -6.65
N ASN A 22 -5.65 12.02 -6.28
CA ASN A 22 -5.12 12.03 -4.92
C ASN A 22 -3.84 12.87 -4.79
N THR A 23 -3.51 13.72 -5.77
CA THR A 23 -2.30 14.56 -5.73
C THR A 23 -2.44 15.72 -4.74
N GLU A 24 -3.66 16.03 -4.29
CA GLU A 24 -3.93 17.08 -3.29
C GLU A 24 -3.06 16.88 -2.02
N VAL A 25 -2.44 17.97 -1.57
CA VAL A 25 -1.63 17.97 -0.35
C VAL A 25 -2.54 17.95 0.86
N VAL A 26 -2.34 16.95 1.72
CA VAL A 26 -3.02 16.84 3.01
C VAL A 26 -2.01 17.09 4.12
N THR A 27 -2.44 17.76 5.18
CA THR A 27 -1.65 17.96 6.39
C THR A 27 -2.12 16.98 7.46
N ILE A 28 -1.24 16.07 7.85
CA ILE A 28 -1.48 15.11 8.92
C ILE A 28 -0.94 15.72 10.21
N LYS A 29 -1.82 15.91 11.18
CA LYS A 29 -1.43 16.32 12.53
C LYS A 29 -1.19 15.08 13.39
N PHE A 30 0.01 14.94 13.92
CA PHE A 30 0.37 13.80 14.76
C PHE A 30 1.02 14.26 16.06
N LEU A 31 0.26 14.16 17.16
CA LEU A 31 0.65 14.50 18.54
C LEU A 31 1.33 15.88 18.69
N ALA A 32 2.63 15.97 18.39
CA ALA A 32 3.45 17.17 18.55
C ALA A 32 4.02 17.72 17.22
N PHE A 33 3.71 17.10 16.07
CA PHE A 33 4.20 17.56 14.77
C PHE A 33 3.12 17.45 13.69
N ASP A 34 3.30 18.21 12.62
CA ASP A 34 2.46 18.18 11.43
C ASP A 34 3.32 17.83 10.21
N ILE A 35 2.79 17.01 9.29
CA ILE A 35 3.44 16.67 8.02
C ILE A 35 2.47 16.96 6.88
N SER A 36 2.91 17.74 5.91
CA SER A 36 2.15 18.03 4.69
C SER A 36 2.74 17.25 3.51
N MET A 37 1.92 16.41 2.87
CA MET A 37 2.32 15.56 1.75
C MET A 37 1.12 15.24 0.86
N SER A 38 1.35 14.83 -0.39
CA SER A 38 0.25 14.44 -1.28
C SER A 38 -0.53 13.25 -0.71
N ARG A 39 -1.86 13.25 -0.84
CA ARG A 39 -2.74 12.17 -0.37
C ARG A 39 -2.35 10.81 -0.96
N VAL A 40 -1.87 10.75 -2.21
CA VAL A 40 -1.31 9.51 -2.82
C VAL A 40 -0.22 8.90 -1.95
N LEU A 41 0.76 9.72 -1.53
CA LEU A 41 1.88 9.23 -0.72
C LEU A 41 1.39 8.73 0.65
N VAL A 42 0.36 9.35 1.22
CA VAL A 42 -0.24 8.90 2.48
C VAL A 42 -0.87 7.54 2.30
N ILE A 43 -1.70 7.37 1.26
CA ILE A 43 -2.39 6.12 0.98
C ILE A 43 -1.38 4.99 0.71
N LEU A 44 -0.39 5.23 -0.16
CA LEU A 44 0.65 4.24 -0.48
C LEU A 44 1.51 3.91 0.74
N GLY A 45 1.88 4.92 1.55
CA GLY A 45 2.63 4.73 2.79
C GLY A 45 1.89 3.84 3.77
N CYS A 46 0.62 4.13 4.06
CA CYS A 46 -0.21 3.32 4.93
C CYS A 46 -0.39 1.89 4.40
N PHE A 47 -0.61 1.73 3.09
CA PHE A 47 -0.74 0.41 2.47
C PHE A 47 0.54 -0.42 2.63
N LEU A 48 1.71 0.17 2.34
CA LEU A 48 2.99 -0.51 2.48
C LEU A 48 3.28 -0.90 3.93
N LEU A 49 3.03 0.00 4.89
CA LEU A 49 3.17 -0.32 6.31
C LEU A 49 2.26 -1.49 6.73
N GLY A 50 1.01 -1.48 6.28
CA GLY A 50 0.06 -2.58 6.48
C GLY A 50 0.56 -3.89 5.89
N LEU A 51 1.00 -3.87 4.64
CA LEU A 51 1.53 -5.05 3.93
C LEU A 51 2.77 -5.62 4.63
N LEU A 52 3.73 -4.76 4.98
CA LEU A 52 4.94 -5.16 5.72
C LEU A 52 4.59 -5.79 7.07
N SER A 53 3.63 -5.20 7.79
CA SER A 53 3.18 -5.75 9.07
C SER A 53 2.54 -7.13 8.90
N GLY A 54 1.70 -7.32 7.88
CA GLY A 54 1.11 -8.62 7.54
C GLY A 54 2.14 -9.67 7.16
N VAL A 55 3.12 -9.32 6.34
CA VAL A 55 4.23 -10.21 5.96
C VAL A 55 5.05 -10.61 7.19
N LEU A 56 5.39 -9.66 8.06
CA LEU A 56 6.16 -9.91 9.27
C LEU A 56 5.41 -10.87 10.23
N LEU A 57 4.11 -10.67 10.42
CA LEU A 57 3.27 -11.53 11.25
C LEU A 57 3.18 -12.95 10.67
N SER A 58 3.00 -13.07 9.36
CA SER A 58 2.97 -14.36 8.66
C SER A 58 4.30 -15.11 8.79
N TYR A 59 5.41 -14.40 8.60
CA TYR A 59 6.76 -14.95 8.77
C TYR A 59 7.00 -15.48 10.18
N ARG A 60 6.62 -14.71 11.23
CA ARG A 60 6.71 -15.16 12.63
C ARG A 60 5.88 -16.41 12.89
N ARG A 61 4.66 -16.51 12.33
CA ARG A 61 3.79 -17.68 12.48
C ARG A 61 4.40 -18.94 11.85
N ASN A 62 5.01 -18.81 10.68
CA ASN A 62 5.64 -19.94 9.98
C ASN A 62 6.88 -20.45 10.71
N ILE A 63 7.70 -19.57 11.31
CA ILE A 63 8.83 -19.99 12.16
C ILE A 63 8.36 -20.75 13.39
N LYS A 64 7.30 -20.29 14.06
CA LYS A 64 6.77 -20.96 15.26
C LYS A 64 6.26 -22.36 14.94
N LYS A 65 5.51 -22.51 13.84
CA LYS A 65 5.04 -23.83 13.36
C LYS A 65 6.18 -24.81 13.06
N GLY A 66 7.32 -24.33 12.55
CA GLY A 66 8.49 -25.18 12.30
C GLY A 66 9.21 -25.65 13.57
N LYS A 67 9.06 -24.94 14.70
CA LYS A 67 9.59 -25.35 16.00
C LYS A 67 8.67 -26.32 16.75
N ASP A 68 7.37 -26.27 16.51
CA ASP A 68 6.38 -27.15 17.17
C ASP A 68 6.30 -28.54 16.51
N GLN A 69 7.01 -28.78 15.39
CA GLN A 69 7.04 -30.06 14.65
C GLN A 69 8.38 -30.81 14.74
N VAL A 70 9.33 -30.33 15.56
CA VAL A 70 10.59 -31.00 15.90
C VAL A 70 10.56 -31.36 17.37
#